data_AF-A0A946QMK9-F1
#
_entry.id   AF-A0A946QMK9-F1
#
_cell.length_a   1.000
_cell.length_b   1.000
_cell.length_c   1.000
_cell.angle_alpha   90.00
_cell.angle_beta   90.00
_cell.angle_gamma   90.00
#
_symmetry.space_group_name_H-M   'P 1'
#
loop_
_entity.id
_entity.type
_entity.pdbx_description
1 polymer ?
#
loop_
_entity_poly.entity_id
_entity_poly.type
_entity_poly.pdbx_seq_one_letter_code
_entity_poly.pdbx_strand_id
1 'polypeptide(L)'
;MTKRVLLLVPVLLLAACERQYVPNPDPNHTHADFAVWTDGEKIGFDDPKYMSGVSWDDGSHDEVGEYHDQHLHLHDEIGHVLHRHKPGLTLEAFFESLDYTFPLPIERWTMWVNGAQMEFDLQYVFKDMDQVLLTNSTGSAQVLYEVEQLTDDACRYSKTCPWKGEPPAENCIADPEVPCVAPLEDL
;
A
#
# COMPACT_ATOMS: atom_id res chain seq x y z
N MET A 1 34.68 -58.40 -14.26
CA MET A 1 34.83 -56.99 -14.70
C MET A 1 33.46 -56.35 -14.74
N THR A 2 33.05 -55.69 -13.65
CA THR A 2 31.72 -55.08 -13.50
C THR A 2 31.85 -53.59 -13.80
N LYS A 3 31.34 -53.16 -14.95
CA LYS A 3 31.32 -51.74 -15.35
C LYS A 3 30.30 -51.00 -14.50
N ARG A 4 30.77 -50.11 -13.62
CA ARG A 4 29.91 -49.13 -12.93
C ARG A 4 29.55 -48.04 -13.93
N VAL A 5 28.26 -47.97 -14.29
CA VAL A 5 27.71 -46.84 -15.05
C VAL A 5 27.42 -45.74 -14.03
N LEU A 6 28.15 -44.62 -14.15
CA LEU A 6 27.92 -43.41 -13.36
C LEU A 6 26.79 -42.64 -14.04
N LEU A 7 25.59 -42.64 -13.45
CA LEU A 7 24.47 -41.80 -13.89
C LEU A 7 24.71 -40.37 -13.37
N LEU A 8 25.11 -39.46 -14.26
CA LEU A 8 25.11 -38.02 -14.02
C LEU A 8 23.66 -37.53 -14.10
N VAL A 9 23.06 -37.19 -12.96
CA VAL A 9 21.78 -36.50 -12.87
C VAL A 9 22.03 -35.01 -13.16
N PRO A 10 21.42 -34.40 -14.18
CA PRO A 10 21.52 -32.96 -14.37
C PRO A 10 20.60 -32.27 -13.36
N VAL A 11 21.19 -31.58 -12.38
CA VAL A 11 20.48 -30.63 -11.53
C VAL A 11 20.16 -29.41 -12.40
N LEU A 12 18.91 -29.30 -12.88
CA LEU A 12 18.41 -28.06 -13.45
C LEU A 12 18.36 -27.01 -12.33
N LEU A 13 19.33 -26.11 -12.31
CA LEU A 13 19.28 -24.86 -11.55
C LEU A 13 18.25 -23.94 -12.23
N LEU A 14 16.99 -24.01 -11.80
CA LEU A 14 16.04 -22.93 -12.00
C LEU A 14 16.57 -21.73 -11.19
N ALA A 15 17.34 -20.87 -11.84
CA ALA A 15 17.60 -19.54 -11.31
C ALA A 15 16.25 -18.82 -11.26
N ALA A 16 15.61 -18.80 -10.09
CA ALA A 16 14.54 -17.87 -9.82
C ALA A 16 15.16 -16.47 -10.01
N CYS A 17 14.77 -15.77 -11.08
CA CYS A 17 14.95 -14.33 -11.14
C CYS A 17 14.05 -13.75 -10.04
N GLU A 18 14.56 -13.71 -8.81
CA GLU A 18 13.94 -12.94 -7.74
C GLU A 18 13.92 -11.49 -8.21
N ARG A 19 12.71 -10.99 -8.40
CA ARG A 19 12.47 -9.59 -8.73
C ARG A 19 13.00 -8.75 -7.57
N GLN A 20 13.95 -7.87 -7.84
CA GLN A 20 14.71 -7.19 -6.81
C GLN A 20 14.19 -5.77 -6.58
N TYR A 21 13.59 -5.51 -5.42
CA TYR A 21 13.17 -4.17 -5.06
C TYR A 21 14.35 -3.18 -5.03
N VAL A 22 14.09 -1.95 -5.45
CA VAL A 22 15.02 -0.82 -5.37
C VAL A 22 14.58 0.14 -4.25
N PRO A 23 15.49 0.96 -3.71
CA PRO A 23 15.11 1.97 -2.70
C PRO A 23 14.11 2.99 -3.26
N ASN A 24 13.18 3.44 -2.43
CA ASN A 24 12.27 4.54 -2.77
C ASN A 24 13.09 5.83 -3.02
N PRO A 25 12.93 6.47 -4.20
CA PRO A 25 13.66 7.69 -4.54
C PRO A 25 13.25 8.92 -3.71
N ASP A 26 12.05 8.93 -3.12
CA ASP A 26 11.56 10.00 -2.25
C ASP A 26 11.05 9.43 -0.91
N PRO A 27 11.89 9.39 0.14
CA PRO A 27 11.50 8.82 1.43
C PRO A 27 10.43 9.61 2.19
N ASN A 28 10.07 10.83 1.75
CA ASN A 28 8.97 11.60 2.32
C ASN A 28 7.63 11.32 1.63
N HIS A 29 7.68 10.64 0.50
CA HIS A 29 6.54 10.24 -0.31
C HIS A 29 6.47 8.70 -0.29
N THR A 30 5.54 8.16 0.50
CA THR A 30 5.49 6.72 0.79
C THR A 30 4.12 6.15 0.55
N HIS A 31 4.09 4.87 0.19
CA HIS A 31 2.86 4.13 -0.04
C HIS A 31 2.79 2.87 0.81
N ALA A 32 1.58 2.44 1.16
CA ALA A 32 1.35 1.17 1.83
C ALA A 32 0.08 0.52 1.27
N ASP A 33 0.09 -0.80 1.13
CA ASP A 33 -1.10 -1.55 0.77
C ASP A 33 -1.98 -1.69 2.02
N PHE A 34 -3.29 -1.54 1.88
CA PHE A 34 -4.20 -1.76 2.98
C PHE A 34 -5.50 -2.45 2.59
N ALA A 35 -6.13 -3.09 3.58
CA ALA A 35 -7.48 -3.59 3.49
C ALA A 35 -8.19 -3.49 4.83
N VAL A 36 -9.49 -3.18 4.79
CA VAL A 36 -10.39 -3.24 5.94
C VAL A 36 -11.44 -4.30 5.70
N TRP A 37 -11.64 -5.20 6.67
CA TRP A 37 -12.67 -6.25 6.61
C TRP A 37 -13.59 -6.15 7.82
N THR A 38 -14.90 -6.13 7.57
CA THR A 38 -15.93 -6.14 8.61
C THR A 38 -16.78 -7.39 8.47
N ASP A 39 -16.82 -8.19 9.53
CA ASP A 39 -17.58 -9.44 9.63
C ASP A 39 -17.35 -10.37 8.41
N GLY A 40 -16.11 -10.43 7.92
CA GLY A 40 -15.71 -11.25 6.77
C GLY A 40 -15.95 -10.64 5.39
N GLU A 41 -16.38 -9.37 5.31
CA GLU A 41 -16.58 -8.64 4.06
C GLU A 41 -15.55 -7.52 3.89
N LYS A 42 -14.90 -7.46 2.71
CA LYS A 42 -13.94 -6.39 2.37
C LYS A 42 -14.68 -5.08 2.15
N ILE A 43 -14.26 -4.04 2.85
CA ILE A 43 -14.74 -2.68 2.61
C ILE A 43 -14.01 -2.12 1.38
N GLY A 44 -14.77 -1.61 0.42
CA GLY A 44 -14.25 -0.92 -0.76
C GLY A 44 -14.06 0.57 -0.51
N PHE A 45 -12.89 1.09 -0.84
CA PHE A 45 -12.56 2.52 -0.79
C PHE A 45 -12.29 3.11 -2.18
N ASP A 46 -12.69 2.41 -3.24
CA ASP A 46 -12.53 2.81 -4.65
C ASP A 46 -13.62 3.79 -5.14
N ASP A 47 -14.60 4.12 -4.30
CA ASP A 47 -15.66 5.08 -4.63
C ASP A 47 -15.08 6.52 -4.77
N PRO A 48 -15.55 7.31 -5.74
CA PRO A 48 -15.10 8.69 -5.93
C PRO A 48 -15.14 9.58 -4.69
N LYS A 49 -16.03 9.32 -3.72
CA LYS A 49 -16.10 10.09 -2.46
C LYS A 49 -14.88 9.94 -1.54
N TYR A 50 -13.99 8.98 -1.82
CA TYR A 50 -12.75 8.74 -1.09
C TYR A 50 -11.52 9.23 -1.86
N MET A 51 -11.71 9.66 -3.12
CA MET A 51 -10.62 10.02 -4.03
C MET A 51 -10.33 11.51 -3.98
N SER A 52 -9.06 11.84 -3.81
CA SER A 52 -8.54 13.19 -3.98
C SER A 52 -8.04 13.39 -5.42
N GLY A 53 -7.96 14.65 -5.86
CA GLY A 53 -7.27 15.02 -7.11
C GLY A 53 -7.94 14.57 -8.41
N VAL A 54 -9.21 14.14 -8.36
CA VAL A 54 -10.00 13.78 -9.55
C VAL A 54 -10.52 15.04 -10.26
N SER A 55 -9.66 15.67 -11.07
CA SER A 55 -10.07 16.68 -12.05
C SER A 55 -10.56 15.97 -13.31
N TRP A 56 -11.88 15.95 -13.51
CA TRP A 56 -12.51 15.38 -14.70
C TRP A 56 -12.43 16.30 -15.93
N ASP A 57 -11.97 17.55 -15.76
CA ASP A 57 -12.15 18.63 -16.74
C ASP A 57 -10.90 18.92 -17.58
N ASP A 58 -9.68 18.57 -17.14
CA ASP A 58 -8.46 18.86 -17.91
C ASP A 58 -7.41 17.73 -17.96
N GLY A 59 -7.64 16.61 -17.29
CA GLY A 59 -6.68 15.51 -17.23
C GLY A 59 -5.41 15.84 -16.45
N SER A 60 -5.41 16.93 -15.67
CA SER A 60 -4.47 17.08 -14.56
C SER A 60 -5.01 16.30 -13.37
N HIS A 61 -4.12 15.59 -12.69
CA HIS A 61 -4.37 15.15 -11.33
C HIS A 61 -3.86 16.28 -10.42
N ASP A 62 -4.41 16.38 -9.20
CA ASP A 62 -3.77 17.11 -8.09
C ASP A 62 -4.06 18.61 -7.95
N GLU A 63 -5.29 19.10 -8.20
CA GLU A 63 -5.65 20.47 -7.81
C GLU A 63 -5.84 20.62 -6.30
N VAL A 64 -5.24 21.65 -5.68
CA VAL A 64 -5.25 21.90 -4.21
C VAL A 64 -6.66 21.93 -3.60
N GLY A 65 -7.69 22.26 -4.38
CA GLY A 65 -9.10 22.30 -3.95
C GLY A 65 -9.83 20.95 -3.99
N GLU A 66 -9.20 19.90 -4.50
CA GLU A 66 -9.80 18.59 -4.77
C GLU A 66 -9.29 17.49 -3.83
N TYR A 67 -8.56 17.87 -2.78
CA TYR A 67 -8.04 16.93 -1.78
C TYR A 67 -8.96 16.80 -0.58
N HIS A 68 -9.24 15.56 -0.18
CA HIS A 68 -9.77 15.25 1.14
C HIS A 68 -8.75 15.58 2.23
N ASP A 69 -7.47 15.25 1.99
CA ASP A 69 -6.32 15.67 2.77
C ASP A 69 -5.10 15.84 1.86
N GLN A 70 -4.39 16.95 2.03
CA GLN A 70 -3.27 17.34 1.15
C GLN A 70 -2.05 16.42 1.26
N HIS A 71 -1.94 15.66 2.34
CA HIS A 71 -0.74 14.89 2.66
C HIS A 71 -1.02 13.40 2.87
N LEU A 72 -2.28 12.98 2.91
CA LEU A 72 -2.66 11.59 3.17
C LEU A 72 -4.03 11.24 2.54
N HIS A 73 -4.01 10.62 1.37
CA HIS A 73 -5.22 10.42 0.58
C HIS A 73 -5.20 9.14 -0.25
N LEU A 74 -6.31 8.89 -0.94
CA LEU A 74 -6.45 7.95 -2.04
C LEU A 74 -6.69 8.76 -3.32
N HIS A 75 -6.35 8.20 -4.48
CA HIS A 75 -6.65 8.79 -5.77
C HIS A 75 -6.70 7.71 -6.85
N ASP A 76 -7.07 8.09 -8.09
CA ASP A 76 -7.08 7.20 -9.26
C ASP A 76 -7.97 5.94 -9.16
N GLU A 77 -9.04 6.01 -8.35
CA GLU A 77 -9.94 4.87 -8.08
C GLU A 77 -9.22 3.68 -7.40
N ILE A 78 -8.05 3.91 -6.80
CA ILE A 78 -7.26 2.88 -6.12
C ILE A 78 -7.59 2.90 -4.63
N GLY A 79 -8.59 2.10 -4.25
CA GLY A 79 -9.05 1.99 -2.87
C GLY A 79 -8.18 1.15 -1.92
N HIS A 80 -6.96 0.77 -2.31
CA HIS A 80 -6.13 -0.18 -1.56
C HIS A 80 -4.68 0.26 -1.37
N VAL A 81 -4.27 1.43 -1.87
CA VAL A 81 -2.92 1.96 -1.68
C VAL A 81 -3.02 3.29 -0.93
N LEU A 82 -2.59 3.29 0.33
CA LEU A 82 -2.37 4.50 1.12
C LEU A 82 -1.31 5.34 0.42
N HIS A 83 -1.60 6.62 0.20
CA HIS A 83 -0.64 7.55 -0.39
C HIS A 83 -0.37 8.70 0.60
N ARG A 84 0.90 8.94 0.93
CA ARG A 84 1.34 9.96 1.90
C ARG A 84 2.50 10.81 1.41
N HIS A 85 2.33 12.12 1.47
CA HIS A 85 3.36 13.14 1.16
C HIS A 85 4.03 13.78 2.39
N LYS A 86 3.71 13.32 3.60
CA LYS A 86 4.29 13.84 4.86
C LYS A 86 4.59 12.74 5.87
N PRO A 87 5.85 12.60 6.35
CA PRO A 87 6.19 11.62 7.38
C PRO A 87 5.41 11.81 8.68
N GLY A 88 5.15 10.70 9.38
CA GLY A 88 4.60 10.73 10.74
C GLY A 88 3.08 10.76 10.84
N LEU A 89 2.36 10.80 9.71
CA LEU A 89 0.90 10.70 9.72
C LEU A 89 0.43 9.28 10.05
N THR A 90 -0.61 9.18 10.87
CA THR A 90 -1.13 7.94 11.45
C THR A 90 -2.27 7.36 10.61
N LEU A 91 -2.61 6.08 10.84
CA LEU A 91 -3.82 5.48 10.27
C LEU A 91 -5.10 6.19 10.75
N GLU A 92 -5.12 6.73 11.97
CA GLU A 92 -6.23 7.55 12.48
C GLU A 92 -6.49 8.75 11.57
N ALA A 93 -5.45 9.54 11.28
CA ALA A 93 -5.56 10.70 10.39
C ALA A 93 -6.05 10.31 8.98
N PHE A 94 -5.62 9.15 8.48
CA PHE A 94 -6.11 8.63 7.19
C PHE A 94 -7.59 8.29 7.22
N PHE A 95 -8.05 7.50 8.19
CA PHE A 95 -9.47 7.12 8.23
C PHE A 95 -10.38 8.31 8.58
N GLU A 96 -9.89 9.29 9.34
CA GLU A 96 -10.57 10.56 9.55
C GLU A 96 -10.72 11.36 8.25
N SER A 97 -9.70 11.40 7.38
CA SER A 97 -9.80 12.11 6.08
C SER A 97 -10.83 11.47 5.14
N LEU A 98 -11.07 10.17 5.28
CA LEU A 98 -12.09 9.41 4.54
C LEU A 98 -13.49 9.45 5.19
N ASP A 99 -13.66 10.14 6.33
CA ASP A 99 -14.89 10.09 7.16
C ASP A 99 -15.31 8.63 7.47
N TYR A 100 -14.31 7.76 7.69
CA TYR A 100 -14.53 6.34 7.99
C TYR A 100 -14.43 6.07 9.49
N THR A 101 -15.48 5.51 10.06
CA THR A 101 -15.51 5.10 11.47
C THR A 101 -15.61 3.58 11.58
N PHE A 102 -14.72 2.99 12.40
CA PHE A 102 -14.74 1.56 12.69
C PHE A 102 -15.97 1.18 13.53
N PRO A 103 -16.77 0.19 13.09
CA PRO A 103 -17.89 -0.34 13.88
C PRO A 103 -17.48 -0.84 15.27
N LEU A 104 -18.26 -0.47 16.29
CA LEU A 104 -18.12 -0.97 17.65
C LEU A 104 -18.54 -2.45 17.78
N PRO A 105 -17.99 -3.22 18.73
CA PRO A 105 -16.94 -2.82 19.70
C PRO A 105 -15.53 -2.83 19.10
N ILE A 106 -14.71 -1.81 19.41
CA ILE A 106 -13.32 -1.69 18.91
C ILE A 106 -12.46 -2.85 19.37
N GLU A 107 -12.76 -3.44 20.53
CA GLU A 107 -12.01 -4.57 21.12
C GLU A 107 -12.10 -5.86 20.29
N ARG A 108 -12.99 -5.92 19.28
CA ARG A 108 -13.04 -7.02 18.32
C ARG A 108 -12.07 -6.87 17.16
N TRP A 109 -11.51 -5.68 16.96
CA TRP A 109 -10.62 -5.42 15.85
C TRP A 109 -9.20 -5.91 16.14
N THR A 110 -8.55 -6.36 15.09
CA THR A 110 -7.14 -6.74 15.09
C THR A 110 -6.46 -6.08 13.90
N MET A 111 -5.16 -5.86 14.02
CA MET A 111 -4.33 -5.32 12.96
C MET A 111 -3.25 -6.32 12.59
N TRP A 112 -2.93 -6.40 11.31
CA TRP A 112 -1.81 -7.19 10.80
C TRP A 112 -0.95 -6.29 9.94
N VAL A 113 0.35 -6.30 10.20
CA VAL A 113 1.31 -5.55 9.40
C VAL A 113 2.36 -6.52 8.89
N ASN A 114 2.51 -6.59 7.56
CA ASN A 114 3.46 -7.48 6.89
C ASN A 114 3.31 -8.95 7.33
N GLY A 115 2.06 -9.40 7.48
CA GLY A 115 1.71 -10.76 7.90
C GLY A 115 1.90 -11.05 9.40
N ALA A 116 2.34 -10.08 10.20
CA ALA A 116 2.44 -10.21 11.66
C ALA A 116 1.23 -9.58 12.35
N GLN A 117 0.55 -10.36 13.20
CA GLN A 117 -0.55 -9.86 14.03
C GLN A 117 -0.05 -8.90 15.11
N MET A 118 -0.78 -7.83 15.33
CA MET A 118 -0.58 -6.88 16.41
C MET A 118 -1.91 -6.35 16.96
N GLU A 119 -1.83 -5.65 18.09
CA GLU A 119 -2.99 -4.95 18.66
C GLU A 119 -3.53 -3.93 17.67
N PHE A 120 -4.85 -3.72 17.70
CA PHE A 120 -5.48 -2.70 16.87
C PHE A 120 -5.08 -1.31 17.37
N ASP A 121 -4.31 -0.59 16.54
CA ASP A 121 -3.72 0.70 16.89
C ASP A 121 -3.76 1.66 15.69
N LEU A 122 -4.71 2.60 15.72
CA LEU A 122 -4.80 3.63 14.69
C LEU A 122 -3.71 4.71 14.82
N GLN A 123 -2.95 4.76 15.92
CA GLN A 123 -1.77 5.63 16.04
C GLN A 123 -0.56 5.07 15.28
N TYR A 124 -0.69 3.90 14.65
CA TYR A 124 0.35 3.33 13.82
C TYR A 124 0.71 4.27 12.66
N VAL A 125 2.00 4.58 12.55
CA VAL A 125 2.58 5.30 11.41
C VAL A 125 3.17 4.26 10.47
N PHE A 126 2.52 4.08 9.31
CA PHE A 126 2.98 3.12 8.33
C PHE A 126 4.32 3.51 7.71
N LYS A 127 5.07 2.48 7.33
CA LYS A 127 6.30 2.58 6.55
C LYS A 127 6.00 2.31 5.09
N ASP A 128 6.91 2.77 4.26
CA ASP A 128 6.86 2.47 2.84
C ASP A 128 6.80 0.97 2.59
N MET A 129 5.90 0.56 1.70
CA MET A 129 5.59 -0.81 1.33
C MET A 129 4.98 -1.70 2.43
N ASP A 130 4.52 -1.14 3.55
CA ASP A 130 3.79 -1.95 4.52
C ASP A 130 2.50 -2.52 3.90
N GLN A 131 2.16 -3.74 4.29
CA GLN A 131 0.86 -4.37 4.01
C GLN A 131 0.04 -4.38 5.30
N VAL A 132 -1.02 -3.57 5.36
CA VAL A 132 -1.82 -3.35 6.57
C VAL A 132 -3.22 -3.94 6.41
N LEU A 133 -3.56 -4.95 7.21
CA LEU A 133 -4.93 -5.45 7.34
C LEU A 133 -5.54 -5.02 8.66
N LEU A 134 -6.75 -4.48 8.61
CA LEU A 134 -7.58 -4.14 9.76
C LEU A 134 -8.86 -4.98 9.68
N THR A 135 -9.12 -5.83 10.67
CA THR A 135 -10.25 -6.78 10.59
C THR A 135 -10.85 -7.09 11.95
N ASN A 136 -12.18 -7.24 12.00
CA ASN A 136 -12.90 -7.76 13.17
C ASN A 136 -13.40 -9.22 12.97
N SER A 137 -12.94 -9.86 11.88
CA SER A 137 -13.25 -11.25 11.56
C SER A 137 -12.77 -12.20 12.66
N THR A 138 -13.50 -13.30 12.84
CA THR A 138 -13.17 -14.33 13.82
C THR A 138 -12.80 -15.62 13.11
N GLY A 139 -11.81 -16.34 13.65
CA GLY A 139 -11.35 -17.61 13.09
C GLY A 139 -10.12 -17.47 12.20
N SER A 140 -9.11 -18.30 12.46
CA SER A 140 -7.80 -18.22 11.80
C SER A 140 -7.86 -18.41 10.29
N ALA A 141 -8.76 -19.25 9.77
CA ALA A 141 -8.87 -19.48 8.33
C ALA A 141 -9.38 -18.26 7.56
N GLN A 142 -10.36 -17.54 8.13
CA GLN A 142 -10.88 -16.31 7.52
C GLN A 142 -9.81 -15.22 7.53
N VAL A 143 -9.15 -15.00 8.68
CA VAL A 143 -8.09 -13.98 8.80
C VAL A 143 -6.91 -14.28 7.87
N LEU A 144 -6.49 -15.54 7.75
CA LEU A 144 -5.44 -15.92 6.80
C LEU A 144 -5.82 -15.61 5.35
N TYR A 145 -7.07 -15.91 4.97
CA TYR A 145 -7.58 -15.54 3.65
C TYR A 145 -7.51 -14.02 3.43
N GLU A 146 -7.93 -13.22 4.41
CA GLU A 146 -7.89 -11.75 4.33
C GLU A 146 -6.46 -11.20 4.20
N VAL A 147 -5.49 -11.76 4.94
CA VAL A 147 -4.07 -11.42 4.81
C VAL A 147 -3.55 -11.75 3.41
N GLU A 148 -3.95 -12.90 2.85
CA GLU A 148 -3.58 -13.30 1.48
C GLU A 148 -4.23 -12.42 0.39
N GLN A 149 -5.27 -11.64 0.71
CA GLN A 149 -5.87 -10.68 -0.21
C GLN A 149 -5.17 -9.31 -0.23
N LEU A 150 -4.17 -9.07 0.63
CA LEU A 150 -3.37 -7.86 0.56
C LEU A 150 -2.52 -7.88 -0.71
N THR A 151 -2.54 -6.76 -1.42
CA THR A 151 -1.71 -6.51 -2.59
C THR A 151 -0.29 -6.12 -2.18
N ASP A 152 0.60 -6.08 -3.15
CA ASP A 152 1.94 -5.48 -3.04
C ASP A 152 2.07 -4.31 -4.04
N ASP A 153 0.98 -3.57 -4.30
CA ASP A 153 0.92 -2.55 -5.33
C ASP A 153 1.58 -1.24 -4.90
N ALA A 154 1.68 -0.97 -3.59
CA ALA A 154 2.40 0.19 -3.05
C ALA A 154 3.83 0.30 -3.58
N CYS A 155 4.46 -0.84 -3.92
CA CYS A 155 5.80 -0.83 -4.49
C CYS A 155 5.88 -0.12 -5.85
N ARG A 156 4.79 -0.12 -6.64
CA ARG A 156 4.74 0.52 -7.95
C ARG A 156 4.75 2.04 -7.78
N TYR A 157 3.89 2.54 -6.90
CA TYR A 157 3.76 3.96 -6.58
C TYR A 157 5.03 4.50 -5.90
N SER A 158 5.67 3.69 -5.07
CA SER A 158 6.95 4.04 -4.44
C SER A 158 8.16 3.87 -5.38
N LYS A 159 7.94 3.52 -6.65
CA LYS A 159 8.98 3.21 -7.66
C LYS A 159 10.01 2.17 -7.17
N THR A 160 9.64 1.31 -6.24
CA THR A 160 10.53 0.28 -5.68
C THR A 160 10.48 -1.04 -6.45
N CYS A 161 9.47 -1.27 -7.29
CA CYS A 161 9.34 -2.48 -8.10
C CYS A 161 9.24 -2.19 -9.62
N PRO A 162 10.36 -1.88 -10.31
CA PRO A 162 10.35 -1.41 -11.70
C PRO A 162 9.71 -2.39 -12.71
N TRP A 163 9.63 -3.68 -12.38
CA TRP A 163 8.94 -4.67 -13.23
C TRP A 163 7.41 -4.55 -13.21
N LYS A 164 6.82 -3.77 -12.31
CA LYS A 164 5.38 -3.46 -12.30
C LYS A 164 5.03 -2.25 -13.19
N GLY A 165 6.02 -1.64 -13.83
CA GLY A 165 5.85 -0.44 -14.65
C GLY A 165 5.86 0.84 -13.84
N GLU A 166 5.77 1.97 -14.52
CA GLU A 166 5.75 3.29 -13.88
C GLU A 166 4.38 3.57 -13.25
N PRO A 167 4.33 4.27 -12.10
CA PRO A 167 3.09 4.86 -11.61
C PRO A 167 2.61 5.99 -12.54
N PRO A 168 1.34 6.41 -12.43
CA PRO A 168 0.91 7.67 -13.02
C PRO A 168 1.78 8.82 -12.51
N ALA A 169 1.86 9.90 -13.29
CA ALA A 169 2.58 11.08 -12.86
C ALA A 169 1.75 11.80 -11.79
N GLU A 170 2.38 12.08 -10.65
CA GLU A 170 1.76 12.80 -9.53
C GLU A 170 2.49 14.13 -9.34
N ASN A 171 1.73 15.22 -9.25
CA ASN A 171 2.29 16.52 -8.91
C ASN A 171 2.55 16.51 -7.41
N CYS A 172 3.82 16.46 -7.02
CA CYS A 172 4.21 16.46 -5.61
C CYS A 172 3.73 17.74 -4.89
N ILE A 173 2.59 17.66 -4.20
CA ILE A 173 2.16 18.71 -3.26
C ILE A 173 2.89 18.47 -1.94
N ALA A 174 4.16 18.83 -1.94
CA ALA A 174 4.99 18.69 -0.76
C ALA A 174 4.59 19.67 0.34
N ASP A 175 4.70 19.22 1.60
CA ASP A 175 4.83 20.13 2.72
C ASP A 175 6.01 21.10 2.46
N PRO A 176 5.83 22.44 2.54
CA PRO A 176 6.93 23.38 2.34
C PRO A 176 8.14 23.16 3.27
N GLU A 177 7.92 22.56 4.44
CA GLU A 177 8.96 22.20 5.40
C GLU A 177 9.64 20.85 5.08
N VAL A 178 8.99 20.01 4.26
CA VAL A 178 9.46 18.68 3.84
C VAL A 178 9.22 18.52 2.33
N PRO A 179 10.05 19.15 1.48
CA PRO A 179 9.87 19.08 0.04
C PRO A 179 9.99 17.63 -0.44
N CYS A 180 8.99 17.18 -1.19
CA CYS A 180 9.08 15.99 -2.02
C CYS A 180 10.24 16.20 -2.99
N VAL A 181 11.07 15.17 -3.12
CA VAL A 181 12.17 15.18 -4.08
C VAL A 181 11.64 14.49 -5.32
N ALA A 182 10.92 15.24 -6.17
CA ALA A 182 10.55 14.74 -7.48
C ALA A 182 11.83 14.25 -8.20
N PRO A 183 11.82 13.04 -8.79
CA PRO A 183 12.92 12.58 -9.62
C PRO A 183 13.25 13.63 -10.69
N LEU A 184 14.54 13.88 -10.96
CA LEU A 184 14.97 14.90 -11.94
C LEU A 184 14.42 14.68 -13.35
N GLU A 185 13.93 13.47 -13.65
CA GLU A 185 13.31 13.08 -14.91
C GLU A 185 11.82 13.45 -15.01
N ASP A 186 11.20 13.78 -13.88
CA ASP A 186 9.80 14.21 -13.75
C ASP A 186 9.66 15.75 -13.57
N LEU A 187 10.78 16.50 -13.67
CA LEU A 187 10.88 17.98 -13.59
C LEU A 187 11.17 18.62 -14.96
#